data_AF-A0A1M5WZM1-F1
#
_entry.id   AF-A0A1M5WZM1-F1
#
_cell.length_a   1.000
_cell.length_b   1.000
_cell.length_c   1.000
_cell.angle_alpha   90.00
_cell.angle_beta   90.00
_cell.angle_gamma   90.00
#
_symmetry.space_group_name_H-M   'P 1'
#
loop_
_entity.id
_entity.type
_entity.pdbx_description
1 polymer ?
#
loop_
_entity_poly.entity_id
_entity_poly.type
_entity_poly.pdbx_seq_one_letter_code
_entity_poly.pdbx_strand_id
1 'polypeptide(L)'
;MQRELKLALLAYALYFGSFVLAFAPYAFVGNEAEAGQMMAGFGGWAFIIASVVVTLAWFLHIPGLFYSVKTLMNGPSGQSMVALLLHLLPTVVLPLLLWSNRTIVF
;
A
#
# COMPACT_ATOMS: atom_id res chain seq x y z
N MET A 1 19.62 -1.63 -11.53
CA MET A 1 18.64 -1.87 -10.47
C MET A 1 17.70 -2.99 -10.91
N GLN A 2 17.64 -4.10 -10.17
CA GLN A 2 16.83 -5.27 -10.54
C GLN A 2 15.32 -4.92 -10.61
N ARG A 3 14.58 -5.63 -11.48
CA ARG A 3 13.20 -5.31 -11.86
C ARG A 3 12.23 -5.37 -10.67
N GLU A 4 12.44 -6.34 -9.78
CA GLU A 4 11.72 -6.53 -8.53
C GLU A 4 11.78 -5.29 -7.62
N LEU A 5 12.95 -4.70 -7.45
CA LEU A 5 13.11 -3.52 -6.60
C LEU A 5 12.39 -2.29 -7.18
N LYS A 6 12.34 -2.15 -8.51
CA LYS A 6 11.57 -1.08 -9.18
C LYS A 6 10.07 -1.22 -8.90
N LEU A 7 9.55 -2.45 -8.96
CA LEU A 7 8.14 -2.72 -8.70
C LEU A 7 7.80 -2.46 -7.23
N ALA A 8 8.65 -2.87 -6.30
CA ALA A 8 8.49 -2.58 -4.88
C ALA A 8 8.42 -1.05 -4.65
N LEU A 9 9.42 -0.31 -5.13
CA LEU A 9 9.48 1.14 -4.93
C LEU A 9 8.28 1.88 -5.56
N LEU A 10 7.85 1.47 -6.75
CA LEU A 10 6.66 2.04 -7.39
C LEU A 10 5.40 1.81 -6.53
N ALA A 11 5.21 0.59 -6.01
CA ALA A 11 4.06 0.29 -5.17
C ALA A 11 4.08 1.07 -3.85
N TYR A 12 5.25 1.22 -3.22
CA TYR A 12 5.40 2.07 -2.02
C TYR A 12 5.10 3.55 -2.30
N ALA A 13 5.51 4.08 -3.46
CA ALA A 13 5.17 5.43 -3.86
C ALA A 13 3.65 5.61 -4.03
N LEU A 14 2.98 4.61 -4.62
CA LEU A 14 1.52 4.60 -4.74
C LEU A 14 0.83 4.53 -3.38
N TYR A 15 1.31 3.70 -2.43
CA TYR A 15 0.76 3.67 -1.07
C TYR A 15 0.90 5.01 -0.36
N PHE A 16 2.06 5.64 -0.44
CA PHE A 16 2.27 6.95 0.15
C PHE A 16 1.38 8.01 -0.50
N GLY A 17 1.28 8.00 -1.83
CA GLY A 17 0.39 8.88 -2.58
C GLY A 17 -1.08 8.70 -2.18
N SER A 18 -1.54 7.45 -2.05
CA SER A 18 -2.88 7.13 -1.56
C SER A 18 -3.14 7.63 -0.16
N PHE A 19 -2.17 7.48 0.74
CA PHE A 19 -2.29 8.01 2.11
C PHE A 19 -2.48 9.52 2.07
N VAL A 20 -1.63 10.24 1.34
CA VAL A 20 -1.76 11.70 1.21
C VAL A 20 -3.10 12.07 0.58
N LEU A 21 -3.55 11.37 -0.48
CA LEU A 21 -4.85 11.63 -1.10
C LEU A 21 -6.03 11.41 -0.13
N ALA A 22 -6.02 10.33 0.64
CA ALA A 22 -7.07 10.02 1.59
C ALA A 22 -7.13 11.04 2.73
N PHE A 23 -5.99 11.52 3.21
CA PHE A 23 -5.90 12.32 4.43
C PHE A 23 -5.68 13.82 4.24
N ALA A 24 -5.21 14.25 3.07
CA ALA A 24 -5.01 15.67 2.76
C ALA A 24 -6.27 16.55 2.99
N PRO A 25 -7.49 16.09 2.69
CA PRO A 25 -8.68 16.88 2.97
C PRO A 25 -8.86 17.21 4.46
N TYR A 26 -8.40 16.33 5.37
CA TYR A 26 -8.55 16.54 6.82
C TYR A 26 -7.47 17.44 7.43
N ALA A 27 -6.38 17.70 6.71
CA ALA A 27 -5.30 18.57 7.20
C ALA A 27 -5.74 20.04 7.39
N PHE A 28 -6.88 20.42 6.81
CA PHE A 28 -7.39 21.79 6.80
C PHE A 28 -8.65 21.97 7.65
N VAL A 29 -9.02 20.96 8.43
CA VAL A 29 -10.27 20.93 9.19
C VAL A 29 -10.02 21.26 10.65
N GLY A 30 -10.83 22.18 11.22
CA GLY A 30 -10.65 22.66 12.58
C GLY A 30 -11.37 21.84 13.66
N ASN A 31 -12.34 21.00 13.29
CA ASN A 31 -13.13 20.21 14.24
C ASN A 31 -13.73 18.93 13.60
N GLU A 32 -14.19 18.00 14.44
CA GLU A 32 -14.70 16.69 14.01
C GLU A 32 -15.99 16.77 13.17
N ALA A 33 -16.83 17.79 13.41
CA ALA A 33 -18.09 17.97 12.70
C ALA A 33 -17.86 18.36 11.22
N GLU A 34 -16.92 19.27 10.97
CA GLU A 34 -16.48 19.62 9.62
C GLU A 34 -15.81 18.44 8.91
N ALA A 35 -15.06 17.60 9.63
CA ALA A 35 -14.42 16.42 9.06
C ALA A 35 -15.47 15.39 8.59
N GLY A 36 -16.53 15.20 9.38
CA GLY A 36 -17.66 14.37 9.01
C GLY A 36 -18.41 14.89 7.78
N GLN A 37 -18.58 16.20 7.64
CA GLN A 37 -19.18 16.79 6.44
C GLN A 37 -18.28 16.66 5.21
N MET A 38 -16.96 16.78 5.37
CA MET A 38 -16.01 16.55 4.27
C MET A 38 -15.99 15.11 3.78
N MET A 39 -16.17 14.13 4.68
CA MET A 39 -16.30 12.71 4.30
C MET A 39 -17.51 12.46 3.38
N ALA A 40 -18.62 13.17 3.56
CA ALA A 40 -19.80 13.06 2.70
C ALA A 40 -19.62 13.73 1.32
N GLY A 41 -18.59 14.55 1.14
CA GLY A 41 -18.31 15.30 -0.09
C GLY A 41 -16.97 14.93 -0.73
N PHE A 42 -16.11 15.93 -0.90
CA PHE A 42 -14.80 15.77 -1.56
C PHE A 42 -13.89 14.76 -0.86
N GLY A 43 -13.93 14.67 0.47
CA GLY A 43 -13.16 13.71 1.25
C GLY A 43 -13.54 12.26 0.96
N GLY A 44 -14.84 11.99 0.74
CA GLY A 44 -15.33 10.67 0.34
C GLY A 44 -14.80 10.22 -1.03
N TRP A 45 -14.80 11.13 -2.02
CA TRP A 45 -14.21 10.84 -3.33
C TRP A 45 -12.70 10.63 -3.27
N ALA A 46 -11.99 11.45 -2.50
CA ALA A 46 -10.56 11.30 -2.28
C ALA A 46 -10.22 9.93 -1.65
N PHE A 47 -11.04 9.47 -0.71
CA PHE A 47 -10.92 8.14 -0.09
C PHE A 47 -11.16 7.01 -1.10
N ILE A 48 -12.17 7.12 -1.97
CA ILE A 48 -12.42 6.13 -3.03
C ILE A 48 -11.23 6.03 -3.98
N ILE A 49 -10.72 7.18 -4.46
CA ILE A 49 -9.57 7.22 -5.36
C ILE A 49 -8.35 6.61 -4.68
N ALA A 50 -8.07 7.00 -3.43
CA ALA A 50 -6.98 6.44 -2.66
C ALA A 50 -7.09 4.92 -2.53
N SER A 51 -8.28 4.39 -2.28
CA SER A 51 -8.56 2.94 -2.18
C SER A 51 -8.29 2.20 -3.49
N VAL A 52 -8.67 2.77 -4.63
CA VAL A 52 -8.35 2.21 -5.96
C VAL A 52 -6.84 2.19 -6.17
N VAL A 53 -6.13 3.28 -5.84
CA VAL A 53 -4.66 3.36 -5.99
C VAL A 53 -3.93 2.38 -5.07
N VAL A 54 -4.39 2.18 -3.83
CA VAL A 54 -3.87 1.15 -2.91
C VAL A 54 -4.05 -0.25 -3.51
N THR A 55 -5.22 -0.50 -4.13
CA THR A 55 -5.51 -1.78 -4.78
C THR A 55 -4.57 -2.02 -5.96
N LEU A 56 -4.31 -1.01 -6.79
CA LEU A 56 -3.35 -1.11 -7.89
C LEU A 56 -1.93 -1.36 -7.38
N ALA A 57 -1.51 -0.66 -6.33
CA ALA A 57 -0.22 -0.87 -5.68
C ALA A 57 -0.07 -2.32 -5.18
N TRP A 58 -1.12 -2.88 -4.59
CA TRP A 58 -1.16 -4.28 -4.17
C TRP A 58 -0.89 -5.24 -5.32
N PHE A 59 -1.55 -5.06 -6.47
CA PHE A 59 -1.34 -5.91 -7.63
C PHE A 59 0.08 -5.84 -8.19
N LEU A 60 0.81 -4.73 -8.01
CA LEU A 60 2.23 -4.63 -8.38
C LEU A 60 3.15 -5.48 -7.51
N HIS A 61 2.73 -5.85 -6.29
CA HIS A 61 3.53 -6.72 -5.42
C HIS A 61 3.53 -8.18 -5.88
N ILE A 62 2.47 -8.67 -6.53
CA ILE A 62 2.36 -10.08 -6.95
C ILE A 62 3.45 -10.47 -7.97
N PRO A 63 3.66 -9.73 -9.09
CA PRO A 63 4.77 -10.02 -9.99
C PRO A 63 6.14 -9.84 -9.33
N GLY A 64 6.26 -8.86 -8.44
CA GLY A 64 7.49 -8.57 -7.71
C GLY A 64 7.94 -9.71 -6.79
N LEU A 65 7.00 -10.36 -6.10
CA LEU A 65 7.25 -11.58 -5.33
C LEU A 65 7.77 -12.70 -6.24
N PHE A 66 7.07 -12.95 -7.34
CA PHE A 66 7.45 -14.02 -8.27
C PHE A 66 8.86 -13.81 -8.83
N TYR A 67 9.21 -12.59 -9.23
CA TYR A 67 10.56 -12.28 -9.71
C TYR A 67 11.61 -12.41 -8.61
N SER A 68 11.33 -11.93 -7.39
CA SER A 68 12.28 -12.03 -6.28
C SER A 68 12.59 -13.48 -5.92
N VAL A 69 11.56 -14.33 -5.83
CA VAL A 69 11.71 -15.77 -5.57
C VAL A 69 12.49 -16.44 -6.71
N LYS A 70 12.12 -16.17 -7.96
CA LYS A 70 12.81 -16.74 -9.12
C LYS A 70 14.29 -16.33 -9.16
N THR A 71 14.63 -15.09 -8.84
CA THR A 71 16.03 -14.65 -8.79
C THR A 71 16.79 -15.36 -7.68
N LEU A 72 16.21 -15.48 -6.48
CA LEU A 72 16.83 -16.18 -5.35
C LEU A 72 17.04 -17.68 -5.61
N MET A 73 16.14 -18.34 -6.34
CA MET A 73 16.32 -19.74 -6.76
C MET A 73 17.52 -19.95 -7.69
N ASN A 74 17.90 -18.92 -8.46
CA ASN A 74 19.08 -18.97 -9.35
C ASN A 74 20.39 -18.55 -8.66
N GLY A 75 20.32 -18.17 -7.37
CA GLY A 75 21.46 -17.76 -6.58
C GLY A 75 21.11 -16.61 -5.62
N PRO A 76 21.69 -16.58 -4.41
CA PRO A 76 21.41 -15.52 -3.45
C PRO A 76 21.95 -14.17 -3.94
N SER A 77 21.05 -13.19 -4.10
CA SER A 77 21.37 -11.79 -4.33
C SER A 77 20.77 -10.96 -3.18
N GLY A 78 21.61 -10.15 -2.53
CA GLY A 78 21.15 -9.27 -1.44
C GLY A 78 20.03 -8.31 -1.88
N GLN A 79 20.06 -7.84 -3.13
CA GLN A 79 19.02 -6.98 -3.69
C GLN A 79 17.67 -7.71 -3.85
N SER A 80 17.70 -8.98 -4.28
CA SER A 80 16.48 -9.78 -4.44
C SER A 80 15.89 -10.21 -3.09
N MET A 81 16.73 -10.41 -2.07
CA MET A 81 16.26 -10.64 -0.69
C MET A 81 15.54 -9.41 -0.13
N VAL A 82 16.11 -8.22 -0.30
CA VAL A 82 15.48 -6.95 0.12
C VAL A 82 14.17 -6.73 -0.64
N ALA A 83 14.16 -6.95 -1.96
CA ALA A 83 12.95 -6.82 -2.76
C ALA A 83 11.86 -7.81 -2.31
N LEU A 84 12.22 -9.06 -2.01
CA LEU A 84 11.29 -10.06 -1.47
C LEU A 84 10.65 -9.57 -0.18
N LEU A 85 11.44 -9.08 0.78
CA LEU A 85 10.93 -8.56 2.05
C LEU A 85 10.00 -7.37 1.85
N LEU A 86 10.37 -6.42 0.99
CA LEU A 86 9.54 -5.26 0.65
C LEU A 86 8.21 -5.67 0.00
N HIS A 87 8.19 -6.76 -0.76
CA HIS A 87 6.95 -7.25 -1.34
C HIS A 87 6.11 -8.08 -0.36
N LEU A 88 6.73 -8.84 0.54
CA LEU A 88 6.03 -9.62 1.56
C LEU A 88 5.33 -8.76 2.61
N LEU A 89 5.88 -7.58 2.90
CA LEU A 89 5.35 -6.70 3.95
C LEU A 89 3.89 -6.31 3.69
N PRO A 90 3.53 -5.69 2.55
CA PRO A 90 2.12 -5.50 2.24
C PRO A 90 1.43 -6.84 2.03
N THR A 91 1.97 -7.77 1.23
CA THR A 91 1.24 -8.97 0.82
C THR A 91 0.85 -9.94 1.95
N VAL A 92 1.65 -10.00 3.01
CA VAL A 92 1.47 -10.95 4.12
C VAL A 92 1.18 -10.22 5.42
N VAL A 93 1.92 -9.16 5.75
CA VAL A 93 1.79 -8.49 7.05
C VAL A 93 0.49 -7.69 7.14
N LEU A 94 0.07 -6.98 6.07
CA LEU A 94 -1.19 -6.23 6.12
C LEU A 94 -2.42 -7.14 6.29
N PRO A 95 -2.60 -8.24 5.53
CA PRO A 95 -3.70 -9.16 5.76
C PRO A 95 -3.65 -9.82 7.15
N LEU A 96 -2.47 -10.18 7.64
CA LEU A 96 -2.32 -10.74 9.00
C LEU A 96 -2.69 -9.73 10.08
N LEU A 97 -2.33 -8.45 9.91
CA LEU A 97 -2.72 -7.38 10.81
C LEU A 97 -4.24 -7.15 10.76
N LEU A 98 -4.85 -7.13 9.58
CA LEU A 98 -6.30 -7.01 9.43
C LEU A 98 -7.05 -8.20 10.05
N TRP A 99 -6.53 -9.42 9.86
CA TRP A 99 -7.11 -10.63 10.43
C TRP A 99 -7.00 -10.67 11.96
N SER A 100 -5.84 -10.31 12.51
CA SER A 100 -5.62 -10.26 13.96
C SER A 100 -6.44 -9.15 14.63
N ASN A 101 -6.68 -8.04 13.92
CA ASN A 101 -7.50 -6.92 14.38
C ASN A 101 -8.92 -6.98 13.81
N ARG A 102 -9.45 -8.17 13.49
CA ARG A 102 -10.79 -8.34 12.91
C ARG A 102 -11.91 -7.65 13.70
N THR A 103 -11.76 -7.46 15.00
CA THR A 103 -12.68 -6.71 15.88
C THR A 103 -12.71 -5.21 15.62
N ILE A 104 -11.76 -4.66 14.86
CA ILE A 104 -11.73 -3.26 14.41
C ILE A 104 -12.34 -3.14 13.01
N VAL A 105 -12.37 -4.22 12.23
CA VAL A 105 -12.81 -4.26 10.84
C VAL A 105 -14.29 -4.69 10.71
N PHE A 106 -14.83 -5.40 11.71
CA PHE A 106 -16.21 -5.91 11.76
C PHE A 106 -16.88 -5.60 13.10
#